data_AF-A0A060BMD8-F1
#
_entry.id   AF-A0A060BMD8-F1
#
_cell.length_a   1.000
_cell.length_b   1.000
_cell.length_c   1.000
_cell.angle_alpha   90.00
_cell.angle_beta   90.00
_cell.angle_gamma   90.00
#
_symmetry.space_group_name_H-M   'P 1'
#
loop_
_entity.id
_entity.type
_entity.pdbx_description
1 polymer ?
#
loop_
_entity_poly.entity_id
_entity_poly.type
_entity_poly.pdbx_seq_one_letter_code
_entity_poly.pdbx_strand_id
1 'polypeptide(L)'
;MVLTYGNSLYGGGAPLTETAMDAYANFATEAVDRFGTDGTVYEVWNEWNIGAGGVSVDDRTAASYVELLSTTYASVKAENPDAVIAGPVAAGLALTWLENFFAAGGLDYVDAVTFHPYSYPGGAVELLDQIAQVRSLMAEYGEEKP
;
A
#
# COMPACT_ATOMS: atom_id res chain seq x y z
N MET A 1 -10.30 -2.69 -4.70
CA MET A 1 -10.31 -1.42 -5.46
C MET A 1 -9.01 -0.71 -5.17
N VAL A 2 -8.25 -0.37 -6.20
CA VAL A 2 -7.00 0.37 -6.05
C VAL A 2 -7.29 1.86 -6.08
N LEU A 3 -6.89 2.58 -5.04
CA LEU A 3 -7.01 4.03 -4.93
C LEU A 3 -5.79 4.66 -5.61
N THR A 4 -5.82 4.72 -6.94
CA THR A 4 -4.61 5.01 -7.72
C THR A 4 -4.23 6.48 -7.70
N TYR A 5 -2.94 6.69 -7.50
CA TYR A 5 -2.17 7.89 -7.78
C TYR A 5 -2.69 9.19 -7.14
N GLY A 6 -1.96 10.26 -7.42
CA GLY A 6 -2.17 11.56 -6.78
C GLY A 6 -2.86 12.51 -7.72
N ASN A 7 -3.15 13.68 -7.20
CA ASN A 7 -3.97 14.66 -7.87
C ASN A 7 -3.15 15.93 -8.17
N SER A 8 -3.29 16.45 -9.38
CA SER A 8 -2.56 17.64 -9.85
C SER A 8 -2.84 18.90 -9.04
N LEU A 9 -3.96 18.96 -8.31
CA LEU A 9 -4.27 20.04 -7.37
C LEU A 9 -3.33 20.07 -6.16
N TYR A 10 -2.66 18.96 -5.86
CA TYR A 10 -1.77 18.79 -4.70
C TYR A 10 -0.34 18.42 -5.10
N GLY A 11 0.11 18.93 -6.26
CA GLY A 11 1.46 18.71 -6.80
C GLY A 11 1.53 17.64 -7.88
N GLY A 12 0.53 16.75 -7.95
CA GLY A 12 0.56 15.59 -8.84
C GLY A 12 1.61 14.55 -8.40
N GLY A 13 1.49 13.33 -8.93
CA GLY A 13 2.36 12.25 -8.49
C GLY A 13 2.15 11.88 -7.02
N ALA A 14 3.18 11.32 -6.36
CA ALA A 14 3.08 10.75 -5.03
C ALA A 14 2.77 11.82 -3.95
N PRO A 15 1.85 11.55 -3.00
CA PRO A 15 1.51 12.50 -1.96
C PRO A 15 2.59 12.44 -0.87
N LEU A 16 3.54 13.38 -0.95
CA LEU A 16 4.72 13.45 -0.07
C LEU A 16 4.70 14.65 0.88
N THR A 17 3.68 15.50 0.79
CA THR A 17 3.49 16.64 1.69
C THR A 17 2.26 16.40 2.55
N GLU A 18 2.20 16.98 3.74
CA GLU A 18 1.05 16.88 4.66
C GLU A 18 -0.27 17.21 3.93
N THR A 19 -0.32 18.33 3.22
CA THR A 19 -1.51 18.73 2.43
C THR A 19 -1.90 17.70 1.36
N ALA A 20 -0.92 17.08 0.68
CA ALA A 20 -1.21 16.08 -0.33
C ALA A 20 -1.66 14.76 0.29
N MET A 21 -1.09 14.36 1.42
CA MET A 21 -1.50 13.17 2.18
C MET A 21 -2.91 13.34 2.75
N ASP A 22 -3.23 14.49 3.33
CA ASP A 22 -4.57 14.81 3.83
C ASP A 22 -5.61 14.78 2.71
N ALA A 23 -5.29 15.38 1.56
CA ALA A 23 -6.17 15.37 0.41
C ALA A 23 -6.40 13.95 -0.13
N TYR A 24 -5.37 13.12 -0.14
CA TYR A 24 -5.48 11.72 -0.53
C TYR A 24 -6.32 10.91 0.48
N ALA A 25 -6.11 11.12 1.78
CA ALA A 25 -6.88 10.48 2.83
C ALA A 25 -8.37 10.84 2.75
N ASN A 26 -8.71 12.10 2.51
CA ASN A 26 -10.09 12.53 2.27
C ASN A 26 -10.71 11.84 1.06
N PHE A 27 -9.96 11.74 -0.05
CA PHE A 27 -10.42 10.98 -1.21
C PHE A 27 -10.66 9.50 -0.90
N ALA A 28 -9.78 8.87 -0.13
CA ALA A 28 -9.92 7.48 0.29
C ALA A 28 -11.16 7.28 1.18
N THR A 29 -11.38 8.15 2.16
CA THR A 29 -12.57 8.12 3.03
C THR A 29 -13.85 8.26 2.19
N GLU A 30 -13.92 9.24 1.29
CA GLU A 30 -15.07 9.44 0.40
C GLU A 30 -15.31 8.24 -0.53
N ALA A 31 -14.24 7.59 -1.01
CA ALA A 31 -14.37 6.37 -1.79
C ALA A 31 -14.93 5.21 -0.94
N VAL A 32 -14.50 5.08 0.31
CA VAL A 32 -15.03 4.07 1.22
C VAL A 32 -16.50 4.32 1.52
N ASP A 33 -16.88 5.55 1.86
CA ASP A 33 -18.28 5.94 2.10
C ASP A 33 -19.17 5.66 0.89
N ARG A 34 -18.66 5.96 -0.30
CA ARG A 34 -19.43 5.85 -1.53
C ARG A 34 -19.65 4.41 -2.00
N PHE A 35 -18.65 3.55 -1.82
CA PHE A 35 -18.65 2.19 -2.34
C PHE A 35 -18.92 1.11 -1.29
N GLY A 36 -18.82 1.46 0.00
CA GLY A 36 -19.14 0.59 1.13
C GLY A 36 -18.05 -0.45 1.44
N THR A 37 -18.14 -1.01 2.64
CA THR A 37 -17.11 -1.92 3.18
C THR A 37 -17.36 -3.40 2.88
N ASP A 38 -18.60 -3.79 2.55
CA ASP A 38 -18.96 -5.19 2.34
C ASP A 38 -18.28 -5.76 1.08
N GLY A 39 -17.46 -6.79 1.27
CA GLY A 39 -16.73 -7.48 0.20
C GLY A 39 -15.69 -6.62 -0.54
N THR A 40 -15.36 -5.42 -0.04
CA THR A 40 -14.46 -4.49 -0.73
C THR A 40 -13.16 -4.31 0.05
N VAL A 41 -12.04 -4.62 -0.62
CA VAL A 41 -10.69 -4.32 -0.15
C VAL A 41 -10.20 -3.06 -0.85
N TYR A 42 -9.67 -2.11 -0.09
CA TYR A 42 -9.13 -0.85 -0.59
C TYR A 42 -7.62 -0.87 -0.54
N GLU A 43 -6.99 -0.73 -1.70
CA GLU A 43 -5.54 -0.70 -1.83
C GLU A 43 -5.05 0.74 -1.91
N VAL A 44 -4.17 1.11 -0.99
CA VAL A 44 -3.62 2.48 -0.90
C VAL A 44 -2.46 2.62 -1.87
N TRP A 45 -2.64 3.48 -2.86
CA TRP A 45 -1.73 3.69 -3.98
C TRP A 45 -1.54 2.45 -4.86
N ASN A 46 -0.61 2.52 -5.81
CA ASN A 46 -0.20 1.41 -6.66
C ASN A 46 1.31 1.45 -6.91
N GLU A 47 2.01 0.35 -6.66
CA GLU A 47 3.39 0.10 -7.11
C GLU A 47 4.37 1.24 -6.79
N TRP A 48 4.31 1.71 -5.54
CA TRP A 48 5.12 2.83 -5.05
C TRP A 48 6.61 2.60 -5.31
N ASN A 49 7.08 1.38 -5.05
CA ASN A 49 8.47 0.94 -5.15
C ASN A 49 9.12 1.16 -6.52
N ILE A 50 8.35 1.30 -7.62
CA ILE A 50 8.92 1.43 -8.98
C ILE A 50 8.67 2.75 -9.69
N GLY A 51 7.89 3.69 -9.14
CA GLY A 51 7.64 4.96 -9.86
C GLY A 51 6.29 5.04 -10.54
N ALA A 52 5.39 4.09 -10.30
CA ALA A 52 4.09 4.10 -10.94
C ALA A 52 3.35 5.43 -10.69
N GLY A 53 2.66 5.92 -11.72
CA GLY A 53 2.07 7.26 -11.74
C GLY A 53 3.02 8.38 -12.22
N GLY A 54 4.22 8.03 -12.72
CA GLY A 54 5.13 8.99 -13.38
C GLY A 54 5.97 9.82 -12.41
N VAL A 55 6.40 9.22 -11.30
CA VAL A 55 7.05 9.92 -10.18
C VAL A 55 8.44 9.36 -9.94
N SER A 56 9.41 10.23 -9.63
CA SER A 56 10.80 9.82 -9.35
C SER A 56 10.89 8.87 -8.16
N VAL A 57 11.67 7.80 -8.28
CA VAL A 57 11.90 6.83 -7.18
C VAL A 57 12.72 7.40 -6.03
N ASP A 58 13.55 8.40 -6.28
CA ASP A 58 14.48 8.93 -5.27
C ASP A 58 13.76 9.63 -4.11
N ASP A 59 12.58 10.21 -4.37
CA ASP A 59 11.79 10.92 -3.36
C ASP A 59 10.77 10.01 -2.63
N ARG A 60 10.76 8.71 -2.94
CA ARG A 60 9.64 7.79 -2.63
C ARG A 60 10.11 6.51 -1.95
N THR A 61 10.67 6.66 -0.76
CA THR A 61 11.12 5.54 0.08
C THR A 61 9.93 4.73 0.62
N ALA A 62 10.21 3.54 1.15
CA ALA A 62 9.21 2.76 1.87
C ALA A 62 8.65 3.52 3.08
N ALA A 63 9.49 4.28 3.80
CA ALA A 63 9.06 5.10 4.93
C ALA A 63 8.08 6.21 4.50
N SER A 64 8.35 6.91 3.38
CA SER A 64 7.42 7.92 2.86
C SER A 64 6.07 7.32 2.42
N TYR A 65 6.06 6.06 1.98
CA TYR A 65 4.80 5.36 1.72
C TYR A 65 4.04 5.07 3.03
N VAL A 66 4.75 4.70 4.11
CA VAL A 66 4.13 4.49 5.43
C VAL A 66 3.51 5.78 5.97
N GLU A 67 4.10 6.95 5.71
CA GLU A 67 3.51 8.25 6.09
C GLU A 67 2.15 8.48 5.40
N LEU A 68 2.07 8.23 4.08
CA LEU A 68 0.79 8.28 3.35
C LEU A 68 -0.20 7.24 3.89
N LEU A 69 0.27 6.01 4.06
CA LEU A 69 -0.55 4.87 4.46
C LEU A 69 -1.13 5.08 5.85
N SER A 70 -0.33 5.52 6.81
CA SER A 70 -0.78 5.79 8.18
C SER A 70 -1.81 6.91 8.24
N THR A 71 -1.60 8.00 7.50
CA THR A 71 -2.56 9.11 7.37
C THR A 71 -3.89 8.63 6.78
N THR A 72 -3.82 7.84 5.70
CA THR A 72 -5.00 7.29 5.02
C THR A 72 -5.74 6.30 5.90
N TYR A 73 -5.02 5.36 6.53
CA TYR A 73 -5.56 4.34 7.41
C TYR A 73 -6.29 4.96 8.60
N ALA A 74 -5.67 5.93 9.27
CA ALA A 74 -6.27 6.62 10.41
C ALA A 74 -7.58 7.32 10.03
N SER A 75 -7.60 8.07 8.92
CA SER A 75 -8.78 8.79 8.45
C SER A 75 -9.90 7.84 8.04
N VAL A 76 -9.60 6.79 7.27
CA VAL A 76 -10.60 5.80 6.84
C VAL A 76 -11.18 5.07 8.05
N LYS A 77 -10.34 4.57 8.96
CA LYS A 77 -10.80 3.77 10.12
C LYS A 77 -11.56 4.60 11.15
N ALA A 78 -11.35 5.91 11.21
CA ALA A 78 -12.11 6.80 12.09
C ALA A 78 -13.60 6.86 11.73
N GLU A 79 -13.92 6.79 10.43
CA GLU A 79 -15.29 6.89 9.92
C GLU A 79 -15.87 5.52 9.53
N ASN A 80 -15.01 4.63 9.03
CA ASN A 80 -15.34 3.31 8.52
C ASN A 80 -14.44 2.25 9.17
N PRO A 81 -14.64 1.90 10.46
CA PRO A 81 -13.79 0.96 11.18
C PRO A 81 -13.76 -0.45 10.54
N ASP A 82 -14.84 -0.82 9.84
CA ASP A 82 -14.97 -2.12 9.17
C ASP A 82 -14.34 -2.15 7.76
N ALA A 83 -13.81 -1.03 7.25
CA ALA A 83 -13.17 -1.00 5.94
C ALA A 83 -11.89 -1.84 5.94
N VAL A 84 -11.66 -2.64 4.89
CA VAL A 84 -10.42 -3.42 4.75
C VAL A 84 -9.42 -2.63 3.92
N ILE A 85 -8.29 -2.27 4.54
CA ILE A 85 -7.18 -1.56 3.89
C ILE A 85 -6.04 -2.55 3.62
N ALA A 86 -5.60 -2.62 2.36
CA ALA A 86 -4.50 -3.47 1.92
C ALA A 86 -3.35 -2.64 1.33
N GLY A 87 -2.14 -3.16 1.48
CA GLY A 87 -0.91 -2.55 0.95
C GLY A 87 0.29 -3.47 1.15
N PRO A 88 1.49 -3.14 0.64
CA PRO A 88 1.85 -1.87 -0.01
C PRO A 88 1.60 -1.84 -1.52
N VAL A 89 0.94 -2.86 -2.09
CA VAL A 89 0.68 -2.94 -3.54
C VAL A 89 1.99 -2.92 -4.35
N ALA A 90 3.03 -3.57 -3.83
CA ALA A 90 4.38 -3.50 -4.39
C ALA A 90 4.48 -4.19 -5.75
N ALA A 91 5.22 -3.62 -6.70
CA ALA A 91 5.55 -4.28 -7.97
C ALA A 91 6.62 -5.36 -7.77
N GLY A 92 6.32 -6.59 -8.19
CA GLY A 92 7.21 -7.74 -8.04
C GLY A 92 7.36 -8.19 -6.59
N LEU A 93 8.27 -9.13 -6.34
CA LEU A 93 8.56 -9.62 -4.99
C LEU A 93 9.22 -8.55 -4.11
N ALA A 94 10.14 -7.76 -4.68
CA ALA A 94 10.79 -6.61 -4.05
C ALA A 94 11.17 -6.78 -2.55
N LEU A 95 11.73 -7.94 -2.16
CA LEU A 95 11.97 -8.28 -0.73
C LEU A 95 12.67 -7.18 0.06
N THR A 96 13.75 -6.60 -0.46
CA THR A 96 14.47 -5.52 0.22
C THR A 96 13.60 -4.28 0.44
N TRP A 97 12.70 -3.96 -0.50
CA TRP A 97 11.77 -2.84 -0.32
C TRP A 97 10.68 -3.20 0.70
N LEU A 98 10.13 -4.42 0.65
CA LEU A 98 9.16 -4.92 1.64
C LEU A 98 9.73 -4.96 3.05
N GLU A 99 10.98 -5.39 3.21
CA GLU A 99 11.70 -5.36 4.49
C GLU A 99 11.78 -3.93 5.04
N ASN A 100 12.13 -2.96 4.19
CA ASN A 100 12.15 -1.55 4.59
C ASN A 100 10.75 -1.01 4.96
N PHE A 101 9.70 -1.49 4.28
CA PHE A 101 8.32 -1.14 4.61
C PHE A 101 7.89 -1.72 5.97
N PHE A 102 8.20 -2.99 6.24
CA PHE A 102 7.91 -3.63 7.52
C PHE A 102 8.73 -2.99 8.65
N ALA A 103 10.01 -2.72 8.43
CA ALA A 103 10.89 -2.04 9.38
C ALA A 103 10.42 -0.60 9.72
N ALA A 104 9.74 0.06 8.79
CA ALA A 104 9.13 1.37 9.00
C ALA A 104 7.77 1.31 9.73
N GLY A 105 7.30 0.13 10.13
CA GLY A 105 6.02 -0.05 10.84
C GLY A 105 4.81 -0.18 9.91
N GLY A 106 5.02 -0.50 8.62
CA GLY A 106 3.94 -0.58 7.65
C GLY A 106 2.83 -1.59 7.98
N LEU A 107 3.13 -2.64 8.76
CA LEU A 107 2.17 -3.67 9.18
C LEU A 107 1.09 -3.15 10.15
N ASP A 108 1.35 -2.03 10.83
CA ASP A 108 0.39 -1.41 11.75
C ASP A 108 -0.76 -0.69 11.01
N TYR A 109 -0.58 -0.43 9.72
CA TYR A 109 -1.49 0.38 8.89
C TYR A 109 -2.08 -0.38 7.70
N VAL A 110 -2.10 -1.72 7.78
CA VAL A 110 -2.80 -2.59 6.84
C VAL A 110 -3.53 -3.72 7.57
N ASP A 111 -4.67 -4.12 7.00
CA ASP A 111 -5.40 -5.32 7.39
C ASP A 111 -4.91 -6.56 6.61
N ALA A 112 -4.33 -6.37 5.41
CA ALA A 112 -3.80 -7.42 4.55
C ALA A 112 -2.57 -6.93 3.76
N VAL A 113 -1.64 -7.84 3.45
CA VAL A 113 -0.43 -7.52 2.69
C VAL A 113 -0.57 -7.91 1.22
N THR A 114 -0.36 -6.95 0.32
CA THR A 114 -0.49 -7.17 -1.14
C THR A 114 0.76 -6.78 -1.93
N PHE A 115 1.01 -7.51 -3.01
CA PHE A 115 2.07 -7.28 -3.98
C PHE A 115 1.69 -7.88 -5.34
N HIS A 116 2.39 -7.49 -6.39
CA HIS A 116 2.15 -7.91 -7.78
C HIS A 116 3.27 -8.84 -8.25
N PRO A 117 3.18 -10.15 -7.97
CA PRO A 117 4.20 -11.15 -8.27
C PRO A 117 4.24 -11.51 -9.76
N TYR A 118 4.52 -10.55 -10.64
CA TYR A 118 4.67 -10.83 -12.07
C TYR A 118 5.79 -11.86 -12.27
N SER A 119 5.43 -13.11 -12.59
CA SER A 119 6.38 -14.24 -12.66
C SER A 119 6.66 -14.69 -14.10
N TYR A 120 6.13 -14.04 -15.14
CA TYR A 120 6.35 -14.51 -16.53
C TYR A 120 7.84 -14.52 -16.90
N PRO A 121 8.35 -15.60 -17.55
CA PRO A 121 7.65 -16.78 -18.08
C PRO A 121 7.47 -17.96 -17.11
N GLY A 122 7.80 -17.79 -15.83
CA GLY A 122 7.47 -18.72 -14.76
C GLY A 122 5.96 -18.91 -14.55
N GLY A 123 5.61 -19.68 -13.52
CA GLY A 123 4.23 -20.13 -13.28
C GLY A 123 3.90 -20.29 -11.81
N ALA A 124 2.80 -20.97 -11.51
CA ALA A 124 2.22 -21.05 -10.16
C ALA A 124 3.18 -21.51 -9.05
N VAL A 125 4.19 -22.34 -9.36
CA VAL A 125 5.18 -22.79 -8.36
C VAL A 125 6.02 -21.61 -7.85
N GLU A 126 6.49 -20.76 -8.76
CA GLU A 126 7.28 -19.58 -8.39
C GLU A 126 6.46 -18.59 -7.57
N LEU A 127 5.18 -18.42 -7.90
CA LEU A 127 4.25 -17.62 -7.11
C LEU A 127 4.13 -18.13 -5.66
N LEU A 128 4.03 -19.45 -5.47
CA LEU A 128 3.94 -20.05 -4.12
C LEU A 128 5.23 -19.78 -3.31
N ASP A 129 6.39 -19.90 -3.95
CA ASP A 129 7.68 -19.61 -3.32
C ASP A 129 7.81 -18.13 -2.96
N GLN A 130 7.31 -17.23 -3.81
CA GLN A 130 7.27 -15.78 -3.55
C GLN A 130 6.36 -15.45 -2.35
N ILE A 131 5.16 -16.03 -2.29
CA ILE A 131 4.26 -15.87 -1.14
C ILE A 131 4.92 -16.37 0.16
N ALA A 132 5.57 -17.54 0.12
CA ALA A 132 6.26 -18.09 1.28
C ALA A 132 7.39 -17.18 1.78
N GLN A 133 8.16 -16.57 0.87
CA GLN A 133 9.21 -15.61 1.22
C GLN A 133 8.64 -14.36 1.89
N VAL A 134 7.55 -13.79 1.37
CA VAL A 134 6.91 -12.60 1.97
C VAL A 134 6.37 -12.93 3.36
N ARG A 135 5.70 -14.07 3.54
CA ARG A 135 5.22 -14.51 4.86
C ARG A 135 6.35 -14.69 5.87
N SER A 136 7.44 -15.35 5.45
CA SER A 136 8.61 -15.54 6.31
C SER A 136 9.21 -14.21 6.74
N LEU A 137 9.37 -13.27 5.79
CA LEU A 137 9.89 -11.93 6.09
C LEU A 137 8.96 -11.15 7.02
N MET A 138 7.65 -11.22 6.79
CA MET A 138 6.65 -10.52 7.62
C MET A 138 6.68 -10.98 9.08
N ALA A 139 6.84 -12.29 9.31
CA ALA A 139 6.91 -12.88 10.63
C ALA A 139 8.12 -12.41 11.47
N GLU A 140 9.15 -11.83 10.84
CA GLU A 140 10.30 -11.24 11.55
C GLU A 140 9.99 -9.85 12.11
N TYR A 141 8.96 -9.17 11.61
CA TYR A 141 8.63 -7.78 11.95
C TYR A 141 7.29 -7.61 12.66
N GLY A 142 6.43 -8.64 12.72
CA GLY A 142 5.14 -8.56 13.39
C GLY A 142 4.27 -9.80 13.20
N GLU A 143 2.98 -9.64 13.48
CA GLU A 143 1.98 -10.66 13.18
C GLU A 143 1.79 -10.79 11.66
N GLU A 144 1.76 -12.02 11.17
CA GLU A 144 1.44 -12.31 9.77
C GLU A 144 0.04 -11.79 9.44
N LYS A 145 -0.06 -10.97 8.40
CA LYS A 145 -1.31 -10.50 7.83
C LYS A 145 -1.73 -11.40 6.68
N PRO A 146 -3.05 -11.56 6.45
CA PRO A 146 -3.59 -12.21 5.26
C PRO A 146 -3.00 -11.68 3.95
#